data_AF-A6FXM4-F1
#
_entry.id   AF-A6FXM4-F1
#
_cell.length_a   1.000
_cell.length_b   1.000
_cell.length_c   1.000
_cell.angle_alpha   90.00
_cell.angle_beta   90.00
_cell.angle_gamma   90.00
#
_symmetry.space_group_name_H-M   'P 1'
#
loop_
_entity.id
_entity.type
_entity.pdbx_description
1 polymer ?
#
loop_
_entity_poly.entity_id
_entity_poly.type
_entity_poly.pdbx_seq_one_letter_code
_entity_poly.pdbx_strand_id
1 'polypeptide(L)'
;MIKFSHISQLHNVVRSVERRRSAGEAIEKVRFRGTVKLHGSNASVVCSPAGLQPQSRNRELSLDDDNLGFARFVAQPEVGAAIRELESALRPEIDLGEDRPLVLYGEWIGPGVQKGVGVAQLPVKQWVLFALATRDEGEESKRWFELPAFAERFGDRFTARGIHSIRDVASREIELDFGSRIALSGAAEQIDEWTRAVDERCPWAARFGVEGVGEGLVWVPLGRHFGDSELFFKSKGERHQIVRRKKKTAAAVDPEELSSIQAFVAYSVTDARLAQGLEVLRERGLELEMRSMGPYLEWIGRDIKRECADELEANGLEWKRVAKAINAKARSHFRNQFRL
;
A
#
# COMPACT_ATOMS: atom_id res chain seq x y z
N MET A 1 8.78 -13.99 9.08
CA MET A 1 8.19 -12.79 8.44
C MET A 1 6.68 -12.75 8.68
N ILE A 2 6.12 -11.58 8.94
CA ILE A 2 4.67 -11.37 9.05
C ILE A 2 4.28 -10.27 8.05
N LYS A 3 3.76 -10.65 6.88
CA LYS A 3 3.51 -9.72 5.75
C LYS A 3 2.33 -8.79 6.01
N PHE A 4 2.47 -7.51 5.71
CA PHE A 4 1.35 -6.56 5.77
C PHE A 4 0.21 -6.97 4.81
N SER A 5 -1.04 -6.70 5.21
CA SER A 5 -2.21 -7.02 4.38
C SER A 5 -2.25 -6.16 3.09
N HIS A 6 -2.89 -6.69 2.06
CA HIS A 6 -3.13 -5.91 0.85
C HIS A 6 -4.12 -4.77 1.14
N ILE A 7 -3.92 -3.61 0.50
CA ILE A 7 -4.87 -2.49 0.55
C ILE A 7 -5.52 -2.36 -0.83
N SER A 8 -6.83 -2.51 -0.87
CA SER A 8 -7.64 -2.52 -2.08
C SER A 8 -8.00 -1.10 -2.55
N GLN A 9 -8.67 -0.97 -3.68
CA GLN A 9 -9.35 0.27 -4.07
C GLN A 9 -10.76 0.29 -3.45
N LEU A 10 -11.38 1.47 -3.34
CA LEU A 10 -12.72 1.60 -2.74
C LEU A 10 -13.77 0.70 -3.42
N HIS A 11 -13.79 0.62 -4.76
CA HIS A 11 -14.75 -0.20 -5.50
C HIS A 11 -14.65 -1.70 -5.14
N ASN A 12 -13.44 -2.19 -4.89
CA ASN A 12 -13.21 -3.58 -4.47
C ASN A 12 -13.75 -3.83 -3.05
N VAL A 13 -13.65 -2.83 -2.16
CA VAL A 13 -14.25 -2.90 -0.82
C VAL A 13 -15.78 -2.92 -0.91
N VAL A 14 -16.38 -2.05 -1.74
CA VAL A 14 -17.83 -2.06 -1.98
C VAL A 14 -18.30 -3.43 -2.44
N ARG A 15 -17.64 -4.02 -3.43
CA ARG A 15 -17.95 -5.37 -3.93
C ARG A 15 -17.80 -6.46 -2.86
N SER A 16 -16.75 -6.37 -2.03
CA SER A 16 -16.55 -7.29 -0.91
C SER A 16 -17.69 -7.20 0.10
N VAL A 17 -18.10 -5.99 0.46
CA VAL A 17 -19.21 -5.75 1.39
C VAL A 17 -20.54 -6.23 0.80
N GLU A 18 -20.83 -5.95 -0.48
CA GLU A 18 -22.04 -6.46 -1.14
C GLU A 18 -22.11 -8.00 -1.12
N ARG A 19 -20.98 -8.67 -1.38
CA ARG A 19 -20.88 -10.13 -1.30
C ARG A 19 -21.13 -10.64 0.13
N ARG A 20 -20.52 -10.00 1.13
CA ARG A 20 -20.66 -10.37 2.55
C ARG A 20 -22.09 -10.14 3.07
N ARG A 21 -22.73 -9.03 2.68
CA ARG A 21 -24.16 -8.78 2.95
C ARG A 21 -25.06 -9.83 2.31
N SER A 22 -24.76 -10.23 1.08
CA SER A 22 -25.50 -11.31 0.40
C SER A 22 -25.33 -12.66 1.09
N ALA A 23 -24.24 -12.86 1.83
CA ALA A 23 -23.98 -14.02 2.68
C ALA A 23 -24.57 -13.88 4.10
N GLY A 24 -25.28 -12.78 4.41
CA GLY A 24 -25.95 -12.56 5.68
C GLY A 24 -25.20 -11.67 6.69
N GLU A 25 -24.04 -11.11 6.35
CA GLU A 25 -23.32 -10.21 7.24
C GLU A 25 -23.96 -8.81 7.30
N ALA A 26 -24.19 -8.30 8.50
CA ALA A 26 -24.80 -6.98 8.73
C ALA A 26 -23.78 -5.82 8.66
N ILE A 27 -23.22 -5.59 7.46
CA ILE A 27 -22.29 -4.48 7.20
C ILE A 27 -23.01 -3.36 6.46
N GLU A 28 -23.63 -2.46 7.21
CA GLU A 28 -24.35 -1.32 6.61
C GLU A 28 -23.48 -0.07 6.55
N LYS A 29 -22.96 0.36 7.69
CA LYS A 29 -22.16 1.58 7.83
C LYS A 29 -20.82 1.27 8.46
N VAL A 30 -19.76 1.82 7.88
CA VAL A 30 -18.41 1.67 8.39
C VAL A 30 -17.74 3.05 8.41
N ARG A 31 -17.23 3.43 9.59
CA ARG A 31 -16.38 4.61 9.74
C ARG A 31 -14.94 4.26 9.39
N PHE A 32 -14.27 5.15 8.68
CA PHE A 32 -12.87 5.00 8.28
C PHE A 32 -12.04 6.19 8.72
N ARG A 33 -10.77 5.93 9.03
CA ARG A 33 -9.73 6.95 9.16
C ARG A 33 -8.84 6.93 7.93
N GLY A 34 -8.72 8.08 7.28
CA GLY A 34 -7.85 8.35 6.15
C GLY A 34 -6.55 9.00 6.61
N THR A 35 -5.41 8.34 6.40
CA THR A 35 -4.07 8.92 6.61
C THR A 35 -3.36 9.09 5.27
N VAL A 36 -2.36 9.98 5.22
CA VAL A 36 -1.56 10.17 4.00
C VAL A 36 -0.92 8.86 3.57
N LYS A 37 -1.11 8.50 2.31
CA LYS A 37 -0.36 7.42 1.67
C LYS A 37 1.01 7.96 1.29
N LEU A 38 2.04 7.48 1.97
CA LEU A 38 3.42 7.80 1.66
C LEU A 38 3.90 6.95 0.49
N HIS A 39 4.65 7.57 -0.43
CA HIS A 39 5.30 6.86 -1.53
C HIS A 39 6.76 6.62 -1.17
N GLY A 40 7.03 5.46 -0.58
CA GLY A 40 8.36 4.99 -0.22
C GLY A 40 8.54 3.53 -0.61
N SER A 41 9.16 2.77 0.28
CA SER A 41 9.16 1.31 0.25
C SER A 41 8.67 0.76 1.58
N ASN A 42 7.86 -0.29 1.53
CA ASN A 42 7.34 -0.92 2.74
C ASN A 42 8.49 -1.50 3.57
N ALA A 43 8.52 -1.13 4.85
CA ALA A 43 9.61 -1.46 5.76
C ALA A 43 9.05 -1.70 7.16
N SER A 44 9.21 -2.91 7.68
CA SER A 44 8.63 -3.30 8.96
C SER A 44 9.66 -3.99 9.84
N VAL A 45 9.46 -3.96 11.15
CA VAL A 45 10.29 -4.69 12.11
C VAL A 45 9.39 -5.64 12.90
N VAL A 46 9.74 -6.92 12.90
CA VAL A 46 9.14 -7.91 13.80
C VAL A 46 9.98 -7.92 15.07
N CYS A 47 9.36 -7.49 16.18
CA CYS A 47 9.95 -7.49 17.49
C CYS A 47 9.54 -8.77 18.22
N SER A 48 10.51 -9.61 18.56
CA SER A 48 10.29 -10.84 19.32
C SER A 48 11.37 -10.98 20.41
N PRO A 49 11.23 -11.96 21.33
CA PRO A 49 12.29 -12.29 22.28
C PRO A 49 13.63 -12.62 21.61
N ALA A 50 13.60 -13.20 20.39
CA ALA A 50 14.80 -13.56 19.65
C ALA A 50 15.56 -12.36 19.08
N GLY A 51 14.89 -11.24 18.81
CA GLY A 51 15.54 -10.10 18.18
C GLY A 51 14.58 -9.13 17.49
N LEU A 52 15.19 -8.15 16.82
CA LEU A 52 14.53 -7.28 15.87
C LEU A 52 14.83 -7.81 14.47
N GLN A 53 13.80 -8.29 13.78
CA GLN A 53 13.93 -8.77 12.40
C GLN A 53 13.35 -7.72 11.44
N PRO A 54 14.17 -6.94 10.73
CA PRO A 54 13.68 -6.08 9.66
C PRO A 54 13.17 -6.92 8.49
N GLN A 55 12.11 -6.44 7.84
CA GLN A 55 11.52 -7.05 6.66
C GLN A 55 11.03 -5.98 5.69
N SER A 56 11.09 -6.29 4.40
CA SER A 56 10.36 -5.58 3.35
C SER A 56 8.94 -6.15 3.22
N ARG A 57 8.22 -5.73 2.18
CA ARG A 57 6.92 -6.33 1.83
C ARG A 57 7.01 -7.84 1.56
N ASN A 58 8.13 -8.29 0.99
CA ASN A 58 8.20 -9.60 0.34
C ASN A 58 9.25 -10.54 0.94
N ARG A 59 10.22 -10.02 1.70
CA ARG A 59 11.32 -10.81 2.29
C ARG A 59 11.81 -10.22 3.61
N GLU A 60 12.40 -11.07 4.45
CA GLU A 60 13.23 -10.66 5.58
C GLU A 60 14.51 -10.01 5.06
N LEU A 61 15.05 -9.07 5.83
CA LEU A 61 16.22 -8.29 5.45
C LEU A 61 17.39 -8.61 6.38
N SER A 62 18.59 -8.44 5.87
CA SER A 62 19.84 -8.51 6.63
C SER A 62 20.74 -7.33 6.23
N LEU A 63 21.92 -7.22 6.85
CA LEU A 63 22.91 -6.22 6.43
C LEU A 63 23.48 -6.51 5.03
N ASP A 64 23.52 -7.78 4.63
CA ASP A 64 24.00 -8.22 3.32
C ASP A 64 22.88 -8.18 2.26
N ASP A 65 21.62 -8.36 2.66
CA ASP A 65 20.43 -8.23 1.82
C ASP A 65 19.51 -7.12 2.36
N ASP A 66 19.96 -5.88 2.17
CA ASP A 66 19.28 -4.67 2.63
C ASP A 66 18.18 -4.22 1.63
N ASN A 67 17.20 -3.45 2.13
CA ASN A 67 16.26 -2.68 1.32
C ASN A 67 16.52 -1.18 1.49
N LEU A 68 17.34 -0.59 0.60
CA LEU A 68 17.55 0.86 0.51
C LEU A 68 18.08 1.51 1.80
N GLY A 69 18.87 0.78 2.57
CA GLY A 69 19.48 1.19 3.83
C GLY A 69 18.60 0.98 5.07
N PHE A 70 17.44 0.35 4.93
CA PHE A 70 16.53 0.13 6.06
C PHE A 70 17.06 -0.90 7.06
N ALA A 71 17.67 -1.99 6.60
CA ALA A 71 18.21 -2.99 7.53
C ALA A 71 19.39 -2.40 8.32
N ARG A 72 20.25 -1.63 7.64
CA ARG A 72 21.31 -0.85 8.27
C ARG A 72 20.79 0.21 9.26
N PHE A 73 19.67 0.87 8.95
CA PHE A 73 19.02 1.80 9.87
C PHE A 73 18.62 1.10 11.18
N VAL A 74 17.92 -0.04 11.08
CA VAL A 74 17.47 -0.82 12.24
C VAL A 74 18.66 -1.38 13.06
N ALA A 75 19.76 -1.71 12.40
CA ALA A 75 20.96 -2.25 13.06
C ALA A 75 21.78 -1.22 13.84
N GLN A 76 21.52 0.08 13.71
CA GLN A 76 22.18 1.11 14.52
C GLN A 76 21.83 0.90 16.00
N PRO A 77 22.79 0.84 16.93
CA PRO A 77 22.52 0.55 18.35
C PRO A 77 21.46 1.46 18.97
N GLU A 78 21.52 2.75 18.65
CA GLU A 78 20.61 3.78 19.13
C GLU A 78 19.20 3.66 18.53
N VAL A 79 19.07 3.16 17.29
CA VAL A 79 17.77 2.90 16.65
C VAL A 79 17.18 1.61 17.20
N GLY A 80 17.96 0.53 17.29
CA GLY A 80 17.53 -0.73 17.89
C GLY A 80 17.05 -0.57 19.34
N ALA A 81 17.78 0.22 20.14
CA ALA A 81 17.37 0.57 21.50
C ALA A 81 16.04 1.35 21.52
N ALA A 82 15.87 2.32 20.62
CA ALA A 82 14.63 3.08 20.50
C ALA A 82 13.43 2.20 20.08
N ILE A 83 13.65 1.22 19.20
CA ILE A 83 12.61 0.26 18.80
C ILE A 83 12.19 -0.61 19.98
N ARG A 84 13.15 -1.13 20.77
CA ARG A 84 12.86 -1.93 21.97
C ARG A 84 12.13 -1.13 23.03
N GLU A 85 12.50 0.13 23.17
CA GLU A 85 11.84 1.04 24.10
C GLU A 85 10.39 1.32 23.67
N LEU A 86 10.17 1.59 22.38
CA LEU A 86 8.83 1.75 21.82
C LEU A 86 7.99 0.48 22.00
N GLU A 87 8.56 -0.70 21.71
CA GLU A 87 7.93 -1.98 21.95
C GLU A 87 7.51 -2.15 23.42
N SER A 88 8.41 -1.86 24.36
CA SER A 88 8.16 -1.95 25.80
C SER A 88 7.04 -1.01 26.24
N ALA A 89 6.95 0.20 25.66
CA ALA A 89 5.88 1.14 25.94
C ALA A 89 4.53 0.70 25.37
N LEU A 90 4.51 0.10 24.18
CA LEU A 90 3.28 -0.29 23.49
C LEU A 90 2.66 -1.58 24.07
N ARG A 91 3.47 -2.59 24.40
CA ARG A 91 3.00 -3.93 24.81
C ARG A 91 1.92 -3.93 25.91
N PRO A 92 2.06 -3.18 27.02
CA PRO A 92 1.03 -3.13 28.06
C PRO A 92 -0.27 -2.47 27.58
N GLU A 93 -0.18 -1.45 26.72
CA GLU A 93 -1.36 -0.70 26.21
C GLU A 93 -2.22 -1.58 25.28
N ILE A 94 -1.59 -2.53 24.58
CA ILE A 94 -2.27 -3.42 23.64
C ILE A 94 -2.54 -4.83 24.19
N ASP A 95 -2.23 -5.06 25.48
CA ASP A 95 -2.35 -6.35 26.16
C ASP A 95 -1.69 -7.49 25.35
N LEU A 96 -0.40 -7.33 25.07
CA LEU A 96 0.40 -8.28 24.27
C LEU A 96 1.51 -8.92 25.12
N GLY A 97 1.39 -10.23 25.34
CA GLY A 97 2.38 -11.05 26.04
C GLY A 97 3.77 -11.03 25.39
N GLU A 98 4.82 -11.13 26.22
CA GLU A 98 6.23 -11.02 25.81
C GLU A 98 6.67 -12.09 24.80
N ASP A 99 6.05 -13.26 24.85
CA ASP A 99 6.27 -14.39 23.95
C ASP A 99 5.74 -14.15 22.53
N ARG A 100 4.82 -13.19 22.36
CA ARG A 100 4.20 -12.91 21.07
C ARG A 100 4.96 -11.84 20.28
N PRO A 101 5.08 -11.99 18.94
CA PRO A 101 5.74 -11.02 18.11
C PRO A 101 4.90 -9.75 17.95
N LEU A 102 5.50 -8.57 18.20
CA LEU A 102 4.92 -7.29 17.81
C LEU A 102 5.50 -6.84 16.47
N VAL A 103 4.65 -6.63 15.47
CA VAL A 103 5.06 -6.11 14.17
C VAL A 103 4.78 -4.63 14.09
N LEU A 104 5.85 -3.86 13.90
CA LEU A 104 5.80 -2.43 13.61
C LEU A 104 5.85 -2.27 12.09
N TYR A 105 4.70 -2.02 11.46
CA TYR A 105 4.63 -1.76 10.03
C TYR A 105 4.86 -0.29 9.75
N GLY A 106 5.75 0.01 8.82
CA GLY A 106 6.00 1.37 8.38
C GLY A 106 6.37 1.49 6.91
N GLU A 107 6.52 2.75 6.51
CA GLU A 107 7.03 3.14 5.21
C GLU A 107 8.42 3.75 5.41
N TRP A 108 9.41 3.25 4.68
CA TRP A 108 10.72 3.87 4.56
C TRP A 108 10.65 4.92 3.47
N ILE A 109 10.92 6.17 3.81
CA ILE A 109 10.80 7.33 2.91
C ILE A 109 12.06 8.20 2.95
N GLY A 110 12.21 9.10 1.99
CA GLY A 110 13.31 10.06 1.94
C GLY A 110 14.19 9.93 0.70
N PRO A 111 15.37 10.57 0.73
CA PRO A 111 16.23 10.71 -0.43
C PRO A 111 16.75 9.34 -0.90
N GLY A 112 16.57 9.07 -2.19
CA GLY A 112 17.02 7.84 -2.86
C GLY A 112 16.12 6.62 -2.65
N VAL A 113 14.96 6.76 -1.99
CA VAL A 113 13.98 5.65 -1.86
C VAL A 113 13.04 5.60 -3.07
N GLN A 114 12.37 6.71 -3.35
CA GLN A 114 11.49 6.90 -4.51
C GLN A 114 11.80 8.25 -5.17
N LYS A 115 11.23 8.52 -6.34
CA LYS A 115 11.45 9.75 -7.11
C LYS A 115 10.13 10.45 -7.41
N GLY A 116 10.18 11.76 -7.70
CA GLY A 116 9.02 12.52 -8.19
C GLY A 116 7.94 12.85 -7.15
N VAL A 117 8.20 12.62 -5.86
CA VAL A 117 7.27 12.90 -4.75
C VAL A 117 7.90 13.82 -3.70
N GLY A 118 7.09 14.56 -2.96
CA GLY A 118 7.56 15.50 -1.94
C GLY A 118 8.44 14.81 -0.87
N VAL A 119 8.08 13.60 -0.46
CA VAL A 119 8.85 12.85 0.56
C VAL A 119 10.25 12.43 0.07
N ALA A 120 10.51 12.40 -1.23
CA ALA A 120 11.84 12.12 -1.77
C ALA A 120 12.81 13.31 -1.60
N GLN A 121 12.29 14.50 -1.32
CA GLN A 121 13.04 15.74 -1.12
C GLN A 121 13.31 16.05 0.36
N LEU A 122 12.95 15.14 1.27
CA LEU A 122 13.32 15.25 2.68
C LEU A 122 14.86 15.25 2.83
N PRO A 123 15.41 15.96 3.83
CA PRO A 123 16.86 16.05 4.02
C PRO A 123 17.49 14.70 4.41
N VAL A 124 16.74 13.86 5.11
CA VAL A 124 17.17 12.54 5.59
C VAL A 124 16.06 11.51 5.41
N LYS A 125 16.44 10.23 5.41
CA LYS A 125 15.45 9.14 5.39
C LYS A 125 14.74 9.03 6.73
N GLN A 126 13.49 8.61 6.69
CA GLN A 126 12.62 8.46 7.86
C GLN A 126 11.89 7.12 7.77
N TRP A 127 11.66 6.49 8.92
CA TRP A 127 10.77 5.35 9.05
C TRP A 127 9.46 5.79 9.69
N VAL A 128 8.37 5.75 8.92
CA VAL A 128 7.06 6.23 9.38
C VAL A 128 6.15 5.04 9.62
N LEU A 129 5.87 4.74 10.88
CA LEU A 129 4.96 3.68 11.28
C LEU A 129 3.53 4.03 10.87
N PHE A 130 2.81 3.04 10.34
CA PHE A 130 1.41 3.21 9.96
C PHE A 130 0.47 2.13 10.51
N ALA A 131 0.98 1.03 11.04
CA ALA A 131 0.15 0.00 11.66
C ALA A 131 0.95 -0.85 12.65
N LEU A 132 0.22 -1.42 13.61
CA LEU A 132 0.70 -2.39 14.58
C LEU A 132 -0.10 -3.68 14.44
N ALA A 133 0.57 -4.83 14.50
CA ALA A 133 -0.14 -6.11 14.60
C ALA A 133 0.68 -7.17 15.32
N THR A 134 0.00 -8.22 15.77
CA THR A 134 0.60 -9.51 16.12
C THR A 134 0.00 -10.59 15.23
N ARG A 135 0.70 -11.72 15.15
CA ARG A 135 0.17 -12.96 14.58
C ARG A 135 0.68 -14.11 15.41
N ASP A 136 -0.24 -14.90 15.95
CA ASP A 136 0.10 -16.09 16.71
C ASP A 136 0.67 -17.17 15.79
N GLU A 137 1.50 -18.06 16.34
CA GLU A 137 2.01 -19.19 15.58
C GLU A 137 0.87 -20.08 15.12
N GLY A 138 0.85 -20.44 13.84
CA GLY A 138 -0.20 -21.28 13.24
C GLY A 138 -1.47 -20.53 12.83
N GLU A 139 -1.65 -19.26 13.21
CA GLU A 139 -2.79 -18.45 12.74
C GLU A 139 -2.51 -17.78 11.39
N GLU A 140 -3.52 -17.78 10.51
CA GLU A 140 -3.46 -17.04 9.25
C GLU A 140 -3.81 -15.56 9.44
N SER A 141 -4.71 -15.25 10.37
CA SER A 141 -5.19 -13.92 10.68
C SER A 141 -4.24 -13.14 11.58
N LYS A 142 -4.25 -11.81 11.44
CA LYS A 142 -3.51 -10.91 12.33
C LYS A 142 -4.46 -10.22 13.26
N ARG A 143 -4.01 -9.98 14.50
CA ARG A 143 -4.67 -9.03 15.40
C ARG A 143 -4.01 -7.66 15.23
N TRP A 144 -4.79 -6.66 14.88
CA TRP A 144 -4.33 -5.28 14.66
C TRP A 144 -4.51 -4.43 15.91
N PHE A 145 -3.66 -3.41 16.07
CA PHE A 145 -3.73 -2.47 17.18
C PHE A 145 -3.66 -1.03 16.70
N GLU A 146 -4.30 -0.12 17.45
CA GLU A 146 -4.24 1.32 17.17
C GLU A 146 -2.81 1.82 17.38
N LEU A 147 -2.31 2.58 16.40
CA LEU A 147 -1.02 3.24 16.49
C LEU A 147 -1.21 4.63 17.15
N PRO A 148 -0.44 4.99 18.19
CA PRO A 148 -0.53 6.33 18.79
C PRO A 148 0.15 7.39 17.92
N ALA A 149 -0.23 8.66 18.13
CA ALA A 149 0.56 9.80 17.67
C ALA A 149 1.80 9.95 18.59
N PHE A 150 2.99 9.95 18.01
CA PHE A 150 4.23 9.95 18.77
C PHE A 150 4.53 11.32 19.36
N ALA A 151 4.26 12.39 18.61
CA ALA A 151 4.48 13.75 19.11
C ALA A 151 3.68 14.02 20.39
N GLU A 152 2.43 13.54 20.45
CA GLU A 152 1.57 13.68 21.64
C GLU A 152 2.00 12.75 22.78
N ARG A 153 2.30 11.48 22.47
CA ARG A 153 2.51 10.44 23.48
C ARG A 153 3.94 10.38 24.04
N PHE A 154 4.92 10.68 23.20
CA PHE A 154 6.35 10.46 23.46
C PHE A 154 7.21 11.70 23.17
N GLY A 155 6.61 12.80 22.70
CA GLY A 155 7.35 13.97 22.23
C GLY A 155 8.29 13.63 21.08
N ASP A 156 9.47 14.24 21.08
CA ASP A 156 10.43 14.06 19.99
C ASP A 156 11.33 12.83 20.14
N ARG A 157 11.18 12.05 21.23
CA ARG A 157 12.10 10.96 21.62
C ARG A 157 12.41 9.98 20.48
N PHE A 158 11.38 9.54 19.77
CA PHE A 158 11.52 8.61 18.64
C PHE A 158 11.83 9.34 17.32
N THR A 159 11.25 10.52 17.13
CA THR A 159 11.44 11.31 15.89
C THR A 159 12.88 11.81 15.74
N ALA A 160 13.58 12.09 16.85
CA ALA A 160 15.01 12.40 16.88
C ALA A 160 15.89 11.24 16.41
N ARG A 161 15.34 10.02 16.34
CA ARG A 161 15.97 8.82 15.79
C ARG A 161 15.43 8.43 14.42
N GLY A 162 14.66 9.31 13.77
CA GLY A 162 14.05 9.06 12.46
C GLY A 162 12.90 8.05 12.48
N ILE A 163 12.33 7.76 13.66
CA ILE A 163 11.15 6.90 13.82
C ILE A 163 9.94 7.79 14.10
N HIS A 164 8.95 7.74 13.21
CA HIS A 164 7.77 8.60 13.25
C HIS A 164 6.48 7.80 13.24
N SER A 165 5.37 8.43 13.60
CA SER A 165 4.04 7.86 13.42
C SER A 165 3.27 8.59 12.33
N ILE A 166 2.58 7.86 11.46
CA ILE A 166 1.67 8.46 10.46
C ILE A 166 0.56 9.28 11.12
N ARG A 167 0.33 9.08 12.42
CA ARG A 167 -0.64 9.81 13.25
C ARG A 167 -0.14 11.18 13.71
N ASP A 168 1.13 11.50 13.47
CA ASP A 168 1.70 12.83 13.76
C ASP A 168 1.27 13.89 12.72
N VAL A 169 0.57 13.50 11.66
CA VAL A 169 -0.07 14.41 10.71
C VAL A 169 -1.58 14.25 10.76
N ALA A 170 -2.29 15.32 10.39
CA ALA A 170 -3.74 15.34 10.38
C ALA A 170 -4.30 14.16 9.56
N SER A 171 -5.32 13.51 10.11
CA SER A 171 -6.10 12.47 9.44
C SER A 171 -7.49 12.98 9.08
N ARG A 172 -8.18 12.27 8.20
CA ARG A 172 -9.59 12.49 7.86
C ARG A 172 -10.41 11.35 8.41
N GLU A 173 -11.68 11.60 8.70
CA GLU A 173 -12.65 10.54 8.98
C GLU A 173 -13.85 10.66 8.06
N ILE A 174 -14.39 9.52 7.64
CA ILE A 174 -15.60 9.45 6.81
C ILE A 174 -16.39 8.19 7.15
N GLU A 175 -17.72 8.27 7.06
CA GLU A 175 -18.59 7.10 7.14
C GLU A 175 -19.03 6.71 5.73
N LEU A 176 -18.86 5.43 5.39
CA LEU A 176 -19.41 4.85 4.17
C LEU A 176 -20.68 4.09 4.52
N ASP A 177 -21.80 4.50 3.94
CA ASP A 177 -23.09 3.81 4.03
C ASP A 177 -23.29 2.89 2.83
N PHE A 178 -22.94 1.62 2.99
CA PHE A 178 -23.09 0.60 1.96
C PHE A 178 -24.55 0.27 1.65
N GLY A 179 -25.52 0.71 2.46
CA GLY A 179 -26.95 0.62 2.20
C GLY A 179 -27.47 1.65 1.18
N SER A 180 -26.71 2.71 0.91
CA SER A 180 -27.16 3.83 0.08
C SER A 180 -26.15 4.17 -1.01
N ARG A 181 -26.50 3.87 -2.28
CA ARG A 181 -25.67 4.24 -3.44
C ARG A 181 -25.42 5.74 -3.56
N ILE A 182 -26.41 6.56 -3.18
CA ILE A 182 -26.30 8.02 -3.19
C ILE A 182 -25.28 8.47 -2.14
N ALA A 183 -25.36 7.93 -0.92
CA ALA A 183 -24.40 8.26 0.15
C ALA A 183 -22.98 7.79 -0.20
N LEU A 184 -22.82 6.58 -0.77
CA LEU A 184 -21.52 6.10 -1.25
C LEU A 184 -20.93 7.00 -2.34
N SER A 185 -21.76 7.47 -3.28
CA SER A 185 -21.29 8.37 -4.34
C SER A 185 -20.80 9.69 -3.76
N GLY A 186 -21.56 10.31 -2.85
CA GLY A 186 -21.15 11.54 -2.18
C GLY A 186 -19.86 11.35 -1.34
N ALA A 187 -19.74 10.22 -0.64
CA ALA A 187 -18.52 9.90 0.09
C ALA A 187 -17.31 9.67 -0.83
N ALA A 188 -17.50 9.04 -1.99
CA ALA A 188 -16.45 8.86 -2.98
C ALA A 188 -15.96 10.19 -3.56
N GLU A 189 -16.87 11.14 -3.84
CA GLU A 189 -16.52 12.50 -4.28
C GLU A 189 -15.71 13.25 -3.21
N GLN A 190 -16.09 13.13 -1.94
CA GLN A 190 -15.36 13.72 -0.82
C GLN A 190 -13.95 13.11 -0.68
N ILE A 191 -13.82 11.79 -0.83
CA ILE A 191 -12.53 11.08 -0.82
C ILE A 191 -11.66 11.56 -1.98
N ASP A 192 -12.22 11.74 -3.17
CA ASP A 192 -11.49 12.22 -4.34
C ASP A 192 -10.99 13.65 -4.12
N GLU A 193 -11.81 14.54 -3.54
CA GLU A 193 -11.39 15.90 -3.16
C GLU A 193 -10.19 15.89 -2.21
N TRP A 194 -10.27 15.14 -1.11
CA TRP A 194 -9.16 15.04 -0.16
C TRP A 194 -7.92 14.39 -0.77
N THR A 195 -8.10 13.43 -1.68
CA THR A 195 -7.01 12.79 -2.40
C THR A 195 -6.32 13.77 -3.35
N ARG A 196 -7.07 14.63 -4.05
CA ARG A 196 -6.50 15.70 -4.90
C ARG A 196 -5.69 16.68 -4.07
N ALA A 197 -6.18 17.09 -2.90
CA ALA A 197 -5.43 17.99 -2.01
C ALA A 197 -4.07 17.39 -1.60
N VAL A 198 -4.01 16.09 -1.33
CA VAL A 198 -2.73 15.39 -1.06
C VAL A 198 -1.85 15.29 -2.31
N ASP A 199 -2.44 15.01 -3.48
CA ASP A 199 -1.72 14.92 -4.75
C ASP A 199 -1.09 16.26 -5.16
N GLU A 200 -1.74 17.38 -4.85
CA GLU A 200 -1.20 18.72 -5.05
C GLU A 200 -0.08 19.05 -4.06
N ARG A 201 -0.26 18.68 -2.78
CA ARG A 201 0.71 18.96 -1.74
C ARG A 201 0.74 17.86 -0.70
N CYS A 202 1.87 17.15 -0.61
CA CYS A 202 2.08 16.11 0.40
C CYS A 202 2.08 16.73 1.81
N PRO A 203 1.12 16.37 2.69
CA PRO A 203 1.07 16.92 4.04
C PRO A 203 2.27 16.47 4.90
N TRP A 204 2.82 15.28 4.62
CA TRP A 204 4.02 14.79 5.31
C TRP A 204 5.26 15.61 4.96
N ALA A 205 5.51 15.84 3.66
CA ALA A 205 6.64 16.67 3.23
C ALA A 205 6.50 18.11 3.75
N ALA A 206 5.28 18.67 3.68
CA ALA A 206 4.99 20.03 4.14
C ALA A 206 5.30 20.23 5.64
N ARG A 207 5.12 19.20 6.48
CA ARG A 207 5.51 19.23 7.91
C ARG A 207 6.99 19.54 8.12
N PHE A 208 7.84 19.19 7.15
CA PHE A 208 9.29 19.44 7.17
C PHE A 208 9.70 20.63 6.29
N GLY A 209 8.77 21.50 5.91
CA GLY A 209 9.04 22.65 5.04
C GLY A 209 9.38 22.29 3.60
N VAL A 210 9.09 21.05 3.18
CA VAL A 210 9.37 20.55 1.82
C VAL A 210 8.10 20.60 0.98
N GLU A 211 8.21 21.13 -0.23
CA GLU A 211 7.14 21.12 -1.21
C GLU A 211 7.22 19.89 -2.13
N GLY A 212 6.06 19.46 -2.62
CA GLY A 212 5.96 18.38 -3.60
C GLY A 212 4.68 17.59 -3.47
N VAL A 213 4.40 16.80 -4.51
CA VAL A 213 3.18 16.01 -4.63
C VAL A 213 3.16 14.84 -3.64
N GLY A 214 1.98 14.53 -3.11
CA GLY A 214 1.73 13.31 -2.32
C GLY A 214 1.08 12.22 -3.17
N GLU A 215 1.03 10.98 -2.66
CA GLU A 215 0.46 9.87 -3.45
C GLU A 215 -1.07 9.78 -3.34
N GLY A 216 -1.60 10.03 -2.14
CA GLY A 216 -3.03 9.92 -1.85
C GLY A 216 -3.29 9.55 -0.39
N LEU A 217 -4.30 8.72 -0.14
CA LEU A 217 -4.75 8.35 1.21
C LEU A 217 -4.87 6.83 1.37
N VAL A 218 -4.64 6.35 2.60
CA VAL A 218 -4.97 4.99 3.05
C VAL A 218 -6.08 5.09 4.08
N TRP A 219 -7.10 4.26 3.93
CA TRP A 219 -8.32 4.24 4.71
C TRP A 219 -8.42 2.93 5.49
N VAL A 220 -8.47 3.04 6.82
CA VAL A 220 -8.58 1.91 7.75
C VAL A 220 -9.89 2.04 8.52
N PRO A 221 -10.69 0.97 8.64
CA PRO A 221 -11.94 0.98 9.38
C PRO A 221 -11.73 1.25 10.86
N LEU A 222 -12.72 1.85 11.50
CA LEU A 222 -12.77 2.19 12.92
C LEU A 222 -13.87 1.41 13.64
N GLY A 223 -13.84 1.47 14.98
CA GLY A 223 -14.85 0.85 15.83
C GLY A 223 -14.90 -0.66 15.67
N ARG A 224 -16.10 -1.25 15.58
CA ARG A 224 -16.29 -2.71 15.50
C ARG A 224 -15.64 -3.37 14.27
N HIS A 225 -15.31 -2.59 13.24
CA HIS A 225 -14.68 -3.08 12.01
C HIS A 225 -13.16 -2.89 12.02
N PHE A 226 -12.59 -2.30 13.07
CA PHE A 226 -11.16 -2.11 13.18
C PHE A 226 -10.42 -3.45 13.08
N GLY A 227 -9.35 -3.49 12.28
CA GLY A 227 -8.57 -4.69 12.00
C GLY A 227 -9.12 -5.60 10.90
N ASP A 228 -10.32 -5.34 10.37
CA ASP A 228 -10.81 -6.04 9.17
C ASP A 228 -10.04 -5.55 7.94
N SER A 229 -8.95 -6.24 7.62
CA SER A 229 -8.06 -5.84 6.53
C SER A 229 -8.65 -6.01 5.14
N GLU A 230 -9.78 -6.69 4.98
CA GLU A 230 -10.51 -6.72 3.70
C GLU A 230 -11.20 -5.39 3.40
N LEU A 231 -11.49 -4.60 4.42
CA LEU A 231 -12.09 -3.27 4.30
C LEU A 231 -11.04 -2.17 4.09
N PHE A 232 -9.75 -2.48 4.16
CA PHE A 232 -8.71 -1.47 3.95
C PHE A 232 -8.70 -1.04 2.49
N PHE A 233 -8.77 0.26 2.24
CA PHE A 233 -8.65 0.79 0.88
C PHE A 233 -7.71 1.97 0.78
N LYS A 234 -7.27 2.26 -0.46
CA LYS A 234 -6.45 3.41 -0.80
C LYS A 234 -7.17 4.23 -1.87
N SER A 235 -6.95 5.54 -1.85
CA SER A 235 -7.28 6.45 -2.93
C SER A 235 -5.97 7.12 -3.37
N LYS A 236 -5.74 7.23 -4.68
CA LYS A 236 -4.50 7.79 -5.23
C LYS A 236 -4.81 8.97 -6.14
N GLY A 237 -3.99 10.01 -6.04
CA GLY A 237 -4.05 11.17 -6.92
C GLY A 237 -3.80 10.78 -8.38
N GLU A 238 -4.32 11.57 -9.32
CA GLU A 238 -4.24 11.25 -10.75
C GLU A 238 -2.80 11.10 -11.25
N ARG A 239 -1.85 11.87 -10.68
CA ARG A 239 -0.42 11.78 -11.01
C ARG A 239 0.20 10.43 -10.61
N HIS A 240 -0.42 9.74 -9.66
CA HIS A 240 0.04 8.46 -9.09
C HIS A 240 -0.89 7.29 -9.43
N GLN A 241 -1.95 7.53 -10.20
CA GLN A 241 -2.78 6.48 -10.73
C GLN A 241 -2.09 5.79 -11.89
N ILE A 242 -1.92 4.47 -11.74
CA ILE A 242 -1.31 3.61 -12.76
C ILE A 242 -2.17 3.59 -14.02
N VAL A 243 -3.48 3.80 -13.89
CA VAL A 243 -4.44 3.80 -14.99
C VAL A 243 -5.31 5.04 -14.91
N ARG A 244 -5.38 5.83 -15.99
CA ARG A 244 -6.31 6.97 -16.07
C ARG A 244 -7.73 6.44 -16.29
N ARG A 245 -8.63 6.58 -15.32
CA ARG A 245 -10.05 6.25 -15.49
C ARG A 245 -10.68 7.14 -16.57
N LYS A 246 -11.04 6.58 -17.72
CA LYS A 246 -12.01 7.21 -18.65
C LYS A 246 -13.42 6.84 -18.18
N LYS A 247 -14.35 7.82 -18.17
CA LYS A 247 -15.80 7.57 -17.97
C LYS A 247 -16.29 6.55 -19.03
N LYS A 248 -16.96 5.49 -18.59
CA LYS A 248 -17.44 4.39 -19.45
C LYS A 248 -18.54 4.87 -20.41
N THR A 249 -18.42 4.49 -21.68
CA THR A 249 -19.55 4.21 -22.58
C THR A 249 -19.45 2.75 -22.98
N ALA A 250 -20.57 2.03 -22.95
CA ALA A 250 -20.66 0.60 -23.18
C ALA A 250 -21.06 0.32 -24.63
N ALA A 251 -20.48 -0.70 -25.26
CA ALA A 251 -21.14 -1.48 -26.31
C ALA A 251 -20.40 -2.81 -26.59
N ALA A 252 -21.23 -3.78 -26.96
CA ALA A 252 -21.11 -5.15 -27.49
C ALA A 252 -19.79 -5.67 -28.11
N VAL A 253 -19.76 -6.98 -28.40
CA VAL A 253 -18.58 -7.75 -28.83
C VAL A 253 -18.84 -8.42 -30.19
N ASP A 254 -18.06 -8.07 -31.22
CA ASP A 254 -17.31 -8.90 -32.21
C ASP A 254 -16.65 -7.94 -33.25
N PRO A 255 -15.57 -8.30 -33.99
CA PRO A 255 -14.38 -7.49 -34.38
C PRO A 255 -13.91 -6.33 -33.48
N GLU A 256 -14.84 -5.65 -32.80
CA GLU A 256 -14.61 -4.82 -31.62
C GLU A 256 -13.86 -5.57 -30.52
N GLU A 257 -13.87 -6.91 -30.48
CA GLU A 257 -13.19 -7.65 -29.42
C GLU A 257 -11.66 -7.54 -29.48
N LEU A 258 -11.06 -7.58 -30.68
CA LEU A 258 -9.62 -7.38 -30.82
C LEU A 258 -9.25 -5.91 -30.52
N SER A 259 -10.11 -4.98 -30.93
CA SER A 259 -10.01 -3.56 -30.58
C SER A 259 -10.16 -3.33 -29.07
N SER A 260 -11.06 -4.04 -28.40
CA SER A 260 -11.34 -3.93 -26.97
C SER A 260 -10.26 -4.61 -26.14
N ILE A 261 -9.67 -5.72 -26.60
CA ILE A 261 -8.47 -6.32 -26.00
C ILE A 261 -7.28 -5.36 -26.14
N GLN A 262 -7.03 -4.78 -27.32
CA GLN A 262 -5.93 -3.84 -27.49
C GLN A 262 -6.13 -2.56 -26.69
N ALA A 263 -7.36 -2.02 -26.67
CA ALA A 263 -7.74 -0.86 -25.86
C ALA A 263 -7.59 -1.18 -24.37
N PHE A 264 -8.04 -2.35 -23.92
CA PHE A 264 -7.86 -2.81 -22.54
C PHE A 264 -6.38 -2.99 -22.19
N VAL A 265 -5.55 -3.53 -23.09
CA VAL A 265 -4.10 -3.66 -22.90
C VAL A 265 -3.41 -2.29 -22.87
N ALA A 266 -3.83 -1.34 -23.70
CA ALA A 266 -3.32 0.03 -23.65
C ALA A 266 -3.71 0.74 -22.35
N TYR A 267 -4.94 0.54 -21.90
CA TYR A 267 -5.48 1.04 -20.63
C TYR A 267 -4.77 0.43 -19.42
N SER A 268 -4.61 -0.89 -19.39
CA SER A 268 -4.11 -1.62 -18.22
C SER A 268 -2.59 -1.76 -18.19
N VAL A 269 -1.90 -1.87 -19.31
CA VAL A 269 -0.44 -2.03 -19.33
C VAL A 269 0.22 -0.68 -19.60
N THR A 270 0.19 0.20 -18.61
CA THR A 270 0.80 1.54 -18.68
C THR A 270 2.27 1.51 -18.30
N ASP A 271 3.03 2.54 -18.71
CA ASP A 271 4.45 2.66 -18.37
C ASP A 271 4.68 2.72 -16.86
N ALA A 272 3.77 3.39 -16.12
CA ALA A 272 3.79 3.41 -14.66
C ALA A 272 3.65 1.99 -14.05
N ARG A 273 2.73 1.16 -14.58
CA ARG A 273 2.59 -0.24 -14.12
C ARG A 273 3.84 -1.04 -14.43
N LEU A 274 4.38 -0.85 -15.62
CA LEU A 274 5.57 -1.55 -16.10
C LEU A 274 6.80 -1.20 -15.25
N ALA A 275 6.97 0.07 -14.87
CA ALA A 275 8.02 0.52 -13.97
C ALA A 275 7.84 -0.06 -12.55
N GLN A 276 6.63 -0.02 -12.00
CA GLN A 276 6.33 -0.59 -10.69
C GLN A 276 6.63 -2.10 -10.62
N GLY A 277 6.38 -2.83 -11.71
CA GLY A 277 6.74 -4.25 -11.76
C GLY A 277 8.24 -4.49 -11.63
N LEU A 278 9.08 -3.61 -12.18
CA LEU A 278 10.54 -3.70 -12.02
C LEU A 278 10.96 -3.36 -10.60
N GLU A 279 10.31 -2.38 -9.96
CA GLU A 279 10.53 -2.06 -8.55
C GLU A 279 10.21 -3.24 -7.65
N VAL A 280 9.09 -3.93 -7.88
CA VAL A 280 8.71 -5.11 -7.10
C VAL A 280 9.73 -6.25 -7.25
N LEU A 281 10.35 -6.40 -8.41
CA LEU A 281 11.44 -7.37 -8.60
C LEU A 281 12.66 -7.02 -7.76
N ARG A 282 13.07 -5.75 -7.75
CA ARG A 282 14.14 -5.26 -6.87
C ARG A 282 13.77 -5.45 -5.39
N GLU A 283 12.53 -5.16 -5.00
CA GLU A 283 12.00 -5.43 -3.66
C GLU A 283 11.90 -6.92 -3.31
N ARG A 284 12.04 -7.82 -4.28
CA ARG A 284 12.15 -9.27 -4.05
C ARG A 284 13.60 -9.76 -4.04
N GLY A 285 14.57 -8.87 -4.17
CA GLY A 285 15.99 -9.22 -4.27
C GLY A 285 16.35 -9.89 -5.60
N LEU A 286 15.49 -9.75 -6.63
CA LEU A 286 15.75 -10.34 -7.93
C LEU A 286 16.60 -9.38 -8.76
N GLU A 287 17.73 -9.87 -9.25
CA GLU A 287 18.53 -9.17 -10.25
C GLU A 287 17.70 -8.93 -11.50
N LEU A 288 17.75 -7.72 -12.03
CA LEU A 288 16.98 -7.35 -13.22
C LEU A 288 17.69 -7.85 -14.49
N GLU A 289 17.48 -9.13 -14.77
CA GLU A 289 18.03 -9.85 -15.91
C GLU A 289 16.94 -10.63 -16.65
N MET A 290 17.27 -11.21 -17.80
CA MET A 290 16.34 -12.02 -18.60
C MET A 290 15.69 -13.19 -17.83
N ARG A 291 16.37 -13.76 -16.84
CA ARG A 291 15.81 -14.81 -15.96
C ARG A 291 14.65 -14.31 -15.08
N SER A 292 14.63 -13.01 -14.76
CA SER A 292 13.60 -12.37 -13.92
C SER A 292 12.34 -11.99 -14.71
N MET A 293 12.34 -12.18 -16.04
CA MET A 293 11.19 -11.90 -16.89
C MET A 293 9.95 -12.72 -16.50
N GLY A 294 10.11 -13.99 -16.10
CA GLY A 294 8.98 -14.82 -15.64
C GLY A 294 8.26 -14.20 -14.43
N PRO A 295 8.98 -13.97 -13.31
CA PRO A 295 8.46 -13.26 -12.14
C PRO A 295 7.83 -11.89 -12.45
N TYR A 296 8.43 -11.13 -13.38
CA TYR A 296 7.90 -9.83 -13.82
C TYR A 296 6.52 -9.95 -14.47
N LEU A 297 6.39 -10.83 -15.47
CA LEU A 297 5.13 -11.06 -16.17
C LEU A 297 4.04 -11.57 -15.24
N GLU A 298 4.42 -12.46 -14.32
CA GLU A 298 3.49 -12.99 -13.32
C GLU A 298 2.98 -11.90 -12.38
N TRP A 299 3.84 -10.98 -11.93
CA TRP A 299 3.41 -9.85 -11.11
C TRP A 299 2.47 -8.91 -11.87
N ILE A 300 2.84 -8.51 -13.10
CA ILE A 300 2.02 -7.63 -13.95
C ILE A 300 0.64 -8.25 -14.18
N GLY A 301 0.58 -9.53 -14.55
CA GLY A 301 -0.67 -10.24 -14.77
C GLY A 301 -1.53 -10.27 -13.51
N ARG A 302 -0.95 -10.59 -12.35
CA ARG A 302 -1.68 -10.61 -11.07
C ARG A 302 -2.18 -9.21 -10.67
N ASP A 303 -1.39 -8.17 -10.89
CA ASP A 303 -1.79 -6.79 -10.58
C ASP A 303 -2.97 -6.34 -11.45
N ILE A 304 -2.90 -6.54 -12.77
CA ILE A 304 -3.99 -6.18 -13.70
C ILE A 304 -5.25 -6.98 -13.40
N LYS A 305 -5.12 -8.30 -13.20
CA LYS A 305 -6.28 -9.15 -12.91
C LYS A 305 -7.05 -8.68 -11.68
N ARG A 306 -6.34 -8.13 -10.69
CA ARG A 306 -6.93 -7.64 -9.44
C ARG A 306 -7.44 -6.20 -9.56
N GLU A 307 -6.62 -5.28 -10.07
CA GLU A 307 -6.94 -3.84 -10.09
C GLU A 307 -7.85 -3.45 -11.26
N CYS A 308 -7.98 -4.28 -12.30
CA CYS A 308 -8.80 -4.02 -13.48
C CYS A 308 -9.92 -5.05 -13.67
N ALA A 309 -10.35 -5.73 -12.59
CA ALA A 309 -11.41 -6.74 -12.65
C ALA A 309 -12.74 -6.16 -13.17
N ASP A 310 -13.10 -4.94 -12.74
CA ASP A 310 -14.36 -4.28 -13.13
C ASP A 310 -14.35 -3.81 -14.58
N GLU A 311 -13.18 -3.44 -15.13
CA GLU A 311 -13.03 -3.13 -16.53
C GLU A 311 -13.04 -4.38 -17.40
N LEU A 312 -12.50 -5.51 -16.91
CA LEU A 312 -12.64 -6.79 -17.62
C LEU A 312 -14.10 -7.19 -17.73
N GLU A 313 -14.81 -7.21 -16.60
CA GLU A 313 -16.23 -7.61 -16.53
C GLU A 313 -17.12 -6.68 -17.36
N ALA A 314 -16.94 -5.36 -17.25
CA ALA A 314 -17.77 -4.41 -17.98
C ALA A 314 -17.54 -4.39 -19.49
N ASN A 315 -16.38 -4.86 -19.96
CA ASN A 315 -16.10 -5.03 -21.38
C ASN A 315 -16.37 -6.48 -21.85
N GLY A 316 -16.91 -7.35 -20.99
CA GLY A 316 -17.15 -8.76 -21.32
C GLY A 316 -15.86 -9.54 -21.64
N LEU A 317 -14.71 -9.09 -21.12
CA LEU A 317 -13.40 -9.65 -21.43
C LEU A 317 -13.01 -10.76 -20.46
N GLU A 318 -12.81 -11.96 -21.00
CA GLU A 318 -12.29 -13.09 -20.26
C GLU A 318 -10.78 -12.99 -20.03
N TRP A 319 -10.33 -13.22 -18.78
CA TRP A 319 -8.91 -13.13 -18.42
C TRP A 319 -8.01 -13.97 -19.33
N LYS A 320 -8.44 -15.19 -19.66
CA LYS A 320 -7.70 -16.10 -20.54
C LYS A 320 -7.43 -15.49 -21.92
N ARG A 321 -8.31 -14.61 -22.41
CA ARG A 321 -8.21 -13.97 -23.72
C ARG A 321 -7.27 -12.76 -23.70
N VAL A 322 -7.29 -11.96 -22.64
CA VAL A 322 -6.43 -10.77 -22.50
C VAL A 322 -5.00 -11.09 -22.01
N ALA A 323 -4.81 -12.15 -21.21
CA ALA A 323 -3.55 -12.43 -20.54
C ALA A 323 -2.37 -12.60 -21.53
N LYS A 324 -2.63 -13.19 -22.70
CA LYS A 324 -1.62 -13.35 -23.76
C LYS A 324 -1.13 -12.00 -24.28
N ALA A 325 -2.04 -11.06 -24.55
CA ALA A 325 -1.72 -9.74 -25.08
C ALA A 325 -1.03 -8.85 -24.03
N ILE A 326 -1.50 -8.90 -22.77
CA ILE A 326 -0.83 -8.25 -21.62
C ILE A 326 0.62 -8.73 -21.50
N ASN A 327 0.82 -10.05 -21.47
CA ASN A 327 2.14 -10.64 -21.32
C ASN A 327 3.05 -10.30 -22.51
N ALA A 328 2.52 -10.21 -23.73
CA ALA A 328 3.29 -9.82 -24.91
C ALA A 328 3.82 -8.37 -24.78
N LYS A 329 2.98 -7.42 -24.40
CA LYS A 329 3.39 -6.01 -24.21
C LYS A 329 4.38 -5.86 -23.06
N ALA A 330 4.10 -6.46 -21.90
CA ALA A 330 5.00 -6.43 -20.75
C ALA A 330 6.35 -7.10 -21.06
N ARG A 331 6.35 -8.22 -21.81
CA ARG A 331 7.58 -8.90 -22.25
C ARG A 331 8.40 -8.02 -23.18
N SER A 332 7.75 -7.32 -24.11
CA SER A 332 8.45 -6.39 -25.01
C SER A 332 9.10 -5.25 -24.24
N HIS A 333 8.40 -4.66 -23.27
CA HIS A 333 8.96 -3.62 -22.40
C HIS A 333 10.18 -4.14 -21.63
N PHE A 334 10.05 -5.29 -20.95
CA PHE A 334 11.15 -5.89 -20.19
C PHE A 334 12.37 -6.15 -21.09
N ARG A 335 12.16 -6.74 -22.27
CA ARG A 335 13.26 -6.98 -23.23
C ARG A 335 13.92 -5.70 -23.71
N ASN A 336 13.18 -4.62 -23.93
CA ASN A 336 13.76 -3.35 -24.38
C ASN A 336 14.61 -2.68 -23.29
N GLN A 337 14.32 -2.91 -22.01
CA GLN A 337 15.12 -2.40 -20.89
C GLN A 337 16.45 -3.16 -20.72
N PHE A 338 16.52 -4.41 -21.18
CA PHE A 338 17.68 -5.31 -21.00
C PHE A 338 18.24 -5.85 -22.31
N ARG A 339 17.91 -5.21 -23.44
CA ARG A 339 18.61 -5.40 -24.71
C ARG A 339 19.92 -4.63 -24.59
N LEU A 340 21.02 -5.39 -24.60
CA LEU A 340 22.35 -4.91 -24.97
C LEU A 340 22.29 -4.27 -26.36
#